data_AF-A0A976CVP7-F1
#
_entry.id   AF-A0A976CVP7-F1
#
_cell.length_a   1.000
_cell.length_b   1.000
_cell.length_c   1.000
_cell.angle_alpha   90.00
_cell.angle_beta   90.00
_cell.angle_gamma   90.00
#
_symmetry.space_group_name_H-M   'P 1'
#
loop_
_entity.id
_entity.type
_entity.pdbx_description
1 polymer ?
#
loop_
_entity_poly.entity_id
_entity_poly.type
_entity_poly.pdbx_seq_one_letter_code
_entity_poly.pdbx_strand_id
1 'polypeptide(L)'
;MIAGKSVTTTTTKDDGWGDMITVTETSRVGLSKNLPSPTETWTASKPYIVEPLAKRGELDQGILRFAWLSLKLVAQGYAIALIIGTPIGFLLGLSKRFTLAFDPIIQILRPVSPLAWLPLGMVMFMGLRINDDAGRVVFGTSDAAALFTIAVCAMWPTVLNTAVGVRAVPQDYLNVAKVLKLSRSKTLFKIL
;
A
#
# COMPACT_ATOMS: atom_id res chain seq x y z
N MET A 1 3.25 -27.64 -29.29
CA MET A 1 4.27 -28.51 -28.66
C MET A 1 5.21 -27.66 -27.80
N ILE A 2 4.72 -26.97 -26.75
CA ILE A 2 5.55 -26.18 -25.80
C ILE A 2 4.83 -26.09 -24.43
N ALA A 3 4.49 -27.23 -23.83
CA ALA A 3 3.99 -27.27 -22.45
C ALA A 3 4.60 -28.49 -21.78
N GLY A 4 5.40 -28.27 -20.74
CA GLY A 4 6.08 -29.35 -20.06
C GLY A 4 5.08 -30.31 -19.44
N LYS A 5 5.23 -31.60 -19.69
CA LYS A 5 4.35 -32.64 -19.17
C LYS A 5 4.87 -33.04 -17.79
N SER A 6 4.02 -33.02 -16.76
CA SER A 6 4.35 -33.60 -15.46
C SER A 6 4.36 -35.12 -15.60
N VAL A 7 5.52 -35.73 -15.32
CA VAL A 7 5.68 -37.19 -15.27
C VAL A 7 5.98 -37.54 -13.81
N THR A 8 5.02 -38.14 -13.14
CA THR A 8 5.20 -38.66 -11.79
C THR A 8 5.88 -40.02 -11.89
N THR A 9 7.19 -40.07 -11.67
CA THR A 9 7.93 -41.34 -11.65
C THR A 9 8.18 -41.74 -10.20
N THR A 10 7.38 -42.68 -9.72
CA THR A 10 7.59 -43.31 -8.41
C THR A 10 8.80 -44.24 -8.52
N THR A 11 9.91 -43.88 -7.87
CA THR A 11 11.10 -44.74 -7.82
C THR A 11 11.30 -45.21 -6.39
N THR A 12 11.26 -46.52 -6.18
CA THR A 12 11.64 -47.13 -4.91
C THR A 12 13.16 -47.12 -4.81
N LYS A 13 13.70 -46.42 -3.81
CA LYS A 13 15.14 -46.36 -3.54
C LYS A 13 15.40 -46.99 -2.17
N ASP A 14 16.47 -47.77 -2.09
CA ASP A 14 17.04 -48.24 -0.82
C ASP A 14 17.68 -47.04 -0.12
N ASP A 15 17.31 -46.81 1.14
CA ASP A 15 17.77 -45.67 1.94
C ASP A 15 19.21 -45.82 2.47
N GLY A 16 19.88 -46.92 2.12
CA GLY A 16 21.24 -47.24 2.58
C GLY A 16 21.28 -47.86 3.98
N TRP A 17 20.11 -48.12 4.57
CA TRP A 17 19.92 -48.84 5.83
C TRP A 17 19.12 -50.14 5.65
N GLY A 18 18.79 -50.51 4.42
CA GLY A 18 18.11 -51.76 4.06
C GLY A 18 16.59 -51.65 3.96
N ASP A 19 16.03 -50.45 4.12
CA ASP A 19 14.59 -50.19 3.99
C ASP A 19 14.25 -49.55 2.62
N MET A 20 13.19 -50.07 1.99
CA MET A 20 12.74 -49.62 0.69
C MET A 20 11.83 -48.39 0.85
N ILE A 21 12.39 -47.19 0.66
CA ILE A 21 11.61 -45.94 0.67
C ILE A 21 11.06 -45.63 -0.71
N THR A 22 9.77 -45.32 -0.77
CA THR A 22 9.09 -44.98 -2.03
C THR A 22 9.18 -43.48 -2.27
N VAL A 23 10.17 -43.04 -3.05
CA VAL A 23 10.35 -41.61 -3.35
C VAL A 23 9.56 -41.27 -4.60
N THR A 24 8.50 -40.48 -4.43
CA THR A 24 7.69 -39.98 -5.54
C THR A 24 8.34 -38.72 -6.11
N GLU A 25 9.23 -38.88 -7.09
CA GLU A 25 9.86 -37.74 -7.77
C GLU A 25 8.95 -37.29 -8.93
N THR A 26 8.31 -36.13 -8.77
CA THR A 26 7.57 -35.49 -9.89
C THR A 26 8.59 -34.78 -10.78
N SER A 27 9.11 -35.47 -11.79
CA SER A 27 10.02 -34.90 -12.76
C SER A 27 9.23 -34.29 -13.92
N ARG A 28 9.31 -32.97 -14.05
CA ARG A 28 8.63 -32.21 -15.11
C ARG A 28 9.55 -32.09 -16.32
N VAL A 29 9.08 -32.52 -17.49
CA VAL A 29 9.86 -32.47 -18.73
C VAL A 29 9.52 -31.18 -19.47
N GLY A 30 10.42 -30.19 -19.49
CA GLY A 30 10.23 -28.87 -20.12
C GLY A 30 11.41 -27.90 -19.89
N LEU A 31 11.26 -26.62 -20.22
CA LEU A 31 12.30 -25.57 -20.14
C LEU A 31 12.93 -25.36 -18.73
N SER A 32 12.24 -25.73 -17.65
CA SER A 32 12.84 -25.82 -16.30
C SER A 32 12.07 -26.80 -15.41
N LYS A 33 12.80 -27.47 -14.51
CA LYS A 33 12.27 -28.50 -13.58
C LYS A 33 11.24 -27.94 -12.57
N ASN A 34 11.26 -26.63 -12.33
CA ASN A 34 10.48 -25.97 -11.28
C ASN A 34 9.25 -25.19 -11.78
N LEU A 35 9.08 -25.01 -13.10
CA LEU A 35 7.97 -24.25 -13.65
C LEU A 35 6.71 -25.13 -13.81
N PRO A 36 5.53 -24.70 -13.35
CA PRO A 36 4.27 -25.37 -13.64
C PRO A 36 3.93 -25.25 -15.14
N SER A 37 3.25 -26.25 -15.69
CA SER A 37 2.74 -26.18 -17.05
C SER A 37 1.61 -25.14 -17.16
N PRO A 38 1.40 -24.50 -18.33
CA PRO A 38 0.33 -23.50 -18.49
C PRO A 38 -1.06 -24.00 -18.07
N THR A 39 -1.33 -25.29 -18.23
CA THR A 39 -2.58 -25.94 -17.82
C THR A 39 -2.67 -26.17 -16.31
N GLU A 40 -1.55 -26.50 -15.66
CA GLU A 40 -1.49 -26.61 -14.19
C GLU A 40 -1.61 -25.23 -13.54
N THR A 41 -0.96 -24.19 -14.10
CA THR A 41 -1.12 -22.80 -13.65
C THR A 41 -2.57 -22.36 -13.79
N TRP A 42 -3.23 -22.61 -14.93
CA TRP A 42 -4.64 -22.26 -15.11
C TRP A 42 -5.55 -22.96 -14.09
N THR A 43 -5.32 -24.26 -13.84
CA THR A 43 -6.11 -25.02 -12.88
C THR A 43 -5.91 -24.53 -11.46
N ALA A 44 -4.67 -24.15 -11.09
CA ALA A 44 -4.35 -23.56 -9.79
C ALA A 44 -4.88 -22.12 -9.64
N SER A 45 -4.91 -21.31 -10.72
CA SER A 45 -5.40 -19.92 -10.68
C SER A 45 -6.93 -19.80 -10.73
N LYS A 46 -7.60 -20.71 -11.44
CA LYS A 46 -9.06 -20.76 -11.58
C LYS A 46 -9.83 -20.60 -10.25
N PRO A 47 -9.51 -21.31 -9.14
CA PRO A 47 -10.22 -21.19 -7.88
C PRO A 47 -10.15 -19.79 -7.25
N TYR A 48 -9.15 -18.96 -7.55
CA TYR A 48 -9.06 -17.58 -7.05
C TYR A 48 -9.96 -16.60 -7.82
N ILE A 49 -10.31 -16.94 -9.06
CA ILE A 49 -11.16 -16.14 -9.96
C ILE A 49 -12.64 -16.49 -9.77
N VAL A 50 -12.96 -17.79 -9.69
CA VAL A 50 -14.36 -18.27 -9.61
C VAL A 50 -14.96 -18.14 -8.21
N GLU A 51 -14.13 -18.12 -7.17
CA GLU A 51 -14.54 -17.86 -5.79
C GLU A 51 -13.92 -16.55 -5.28
N PRO A 52 -14.31 -15.38 -5.84
CA PRO A 52 -13.65 -14.11 -5.56
C PRO A 52 -13.77 -13.67 -4.10
N LEU A 53 -14.78 -14.19 -3.38
CA LEU A 53 -15.08 -13.89 -1.98
C LEU A 53 -14.83 -15.07 -1.02
N ALA A 54 -14.21 -16.17 -1.46
CA ALA A 54 -13.86 -17.24 -0.53
C ALA A 54 -12.68 -16.84 0.35
N LYS A 55 -12.74 -17.24 1.63
CA LYS A 55 -11.65 -17.13 2.60
C LYS A 55 -11.20 -18.55 2.95
N ARG A 56 -10.14 -19.02 2.28
CA ARG A 56 -9.61 -20.38 2.45
C ARG A 56 -8.46 -20.41 3.46
N GLY A 57 -7.66 -19.33 3.52
CA GLY A 57 -6.61 -19.11 4.51
C GLY A 57 -6.27 -17.63 4.71
N GLU A 58 -5.22 -17.34 5.48
CA GLU A 58 -4.69 -15.97 5.62
C GLU A 58 -4.05 -15.47 4.33
N LEU A 59 -3.25 -16.32 3.67
CA LEU A 59 -2.56 -16.01 2.41
C LEU A 59 -3.27 -16.59 1.16
N ASP A 60 -4.33 -17.39 1.33
CA ASP A 60 -5.17 -17.92 0.26
C ASP A 60 -6.58 -17.35 0.36
N GLN A 61 -6.80 -16.22 -0.30
CA GLN A 61 -8.10 -15.57 -0.40
C GLN A 61 -8.44 -15.30 -1.85
N GLY A 62 -9.73 -15.22 -2.15
CA GLY A 62 -10.21 -14.76 -3.45
C GLY A 62 -9.68 -13.36 -3.78
N ILE A 63 -9.46 -13.11 -5.07
CA ILE A 63 -8.84 -11.87 -5.56
C ILE A 63 -9.56 -10.60 -5.07
N LEU A 64 -10.89 -10.66 -4.96
CA LEU A 64 -11.71 -9.51 -4.55
C LEU A 64 -11.53 -9.18 -3.07
N ARG A 65 -11.32 -10.18 -2.21
CA ARG A 65 -11.01 -9.94 -0.79
C ARG A 65 -9.67 -9.25 -0.62
N PHE A 66 -8.65 -9.68 -1.34
CA PHE A 66 -7.34 -9.03 -1.30
C PHE A 66 -7.41 -7.60 -1.81
N ALA A 67 -8.06 -7.38 -2.95
CA ALA A 67 -8.25 -6.03 -3.49
C ALA A 67 -9.00 -5.12 -2.49
N TRP A 68 -10.05 -5.64 -1.84
CA TRP A 68 -10.79 -4.89 -0.82
C TRP A 68 -9.91 -4.54 0.39
N LEU A 69 -9.12 -5.49 0.90
CA LEU A 69 -8.23 -5.26 2.03
C LEU A 69 -7.16 -4.21 1.69
N SER A 70 -6.54 -4.31 0.51
CA SER A 70 -5.57 -3.32 0.02
C SER A 70 -6.22 -1.94 -0.14
N LEU A 71 -7.43 -1.87 -0.68
CA LEU A 71 -8.16 -0.61 -0.83
C LEU A 71 -8.46 0.03 0.53
N LYS A 72 -8.94 -0.75 1.50
CA LYS A 72 -9.18 -0.28 2.87
C LYS A 72 -7.91 0.30 3.49
N LEU A 73 -6.80 -0.42 3.38
CA LEU A 73 -5.51 0.01 3.92
C LEU A 73 -5.04 1.33 3.29
N VAL A 74 -5.11 1.43 1.95
CA VAL A 74 -4.74 2.64 1.22
C VAL A 74 -5.65 3.81 1.57
N ALA A 75 -6.97 3.58 1.66
CA ALA A 75 -7.92 4.61 2.03
C ALA A 75 -7.67 5.15 3.45
N GLN A 76 -7.34 4.28 4.41
CA GLN A 76 -7.01 4.68 5.77
C GLN A 76 -5.71 5.49 5.84
N GLY A 77 -4.64 5.02 5.19
CA GLY A 77 -3.38 5.77 5.12
C GLY A 77 -3.55 7.13 4.43
N TYR A 78 -4.32 7.17 3.35
CA TYR A 78 -4.63 8.42 2.64
C TYR A 78 -5.49 9.38 3.48
N ALA A 79 -6.46 8.88 4.24
CA ALA A 79 -7.27 9.73 5.13
C ALA A 79 -6.40 10.45 6.17
N ILE A 80 -5.40 9.77 6.73
CA ILE A 80 -4.44 10.38 7.66
C ILE A 80 -3.59 11.44 6.94
N ALA A 81 -3.14 11.14 5.72
CA ALA A 81 -2.42 12.09 4.88
C ALA A 81 -3.27 13.34 4.57
N LEU A 82 -4.58 13.20 4.37
CA LEU A 82 -5.49 14.34 4.16
C LEU A 82 -5.62 15.21 5.40
N ILE A 83 -5.82 14.58 6.57
CA ILE A 83 -6.00 15.29 7.84
C ILE A 83 -4.77 16.14 8.19
N ILE A 84 -3.57 15.64 7.92
CA ILE A 84 -2.32 16.34 8.25
C ILE A 84 -1.84 17.21 7.07
N GLY A 85 -1.90 16.68 5.85
CA GLY A 85 -1.38 17.31 4.65
C GLY A 85 -2.22 18.49 4.17
N THR A 86 -3.54 18.45 4.34
CA THR A 86 -4.41 19.57 3.92
C THR A 86 -4.16 20.83 4.74
N PRO A 87 -4.14 20.82 6.09
CA PRO A 87 -3.81 22.01 6.88
C PRO A 87 -2.41 22.57 6.56
N ILE A 88 -1.41 21.70 6.41
CA ILE A 88 -0.04 22.10 6.06
C ILE A 88 -0.02 22.75 4.67
N GLY A 89 -0.59 22.08 3.66
CA GLY A 89 -0.71 22.61 2.30
C GLY A 89 -1.44 23.95 2.25
N PHE A 90 -2.48 24.10 3.06
CA PHE A 90 -3.23 25.34 3.18
C PHE A 90 -2.35 26.49 3.71
N LEU A 91 -1.59 26.26 4.78
CA LEU A 91 -0.65 27.25 5.34
C LEU A 91 0.47 27.62 4.34
N LEU A 92 0.98 26.66 3.58
CA LEU A 92 1.93 26.91 2.49
C LEU A 92 1.28 27.72 1.35
N GLY A 93 0.01 27.47 1.04
CA GLY A 93 -0.74 28.21 0.03
C GLY A 93 -0.90 29.68 0.40
N LEU A 94 -1.25 29.97 1.66
CA LEU A 94 -1.50 31.31 2.16
C LEU A 94 -0.25 32.19 2.30
N SER A 95 0.88 31.62 2.73
CA SER A 95 2.05 32.39 3.16
C SER A 95 3.29 32.10 2.31
N LYS A 96 3.76 33.14 1.60
CA LYS A 96 5.04 33.09 0.86
C LYS A 96 6.24 32.85 1.79
N ARG A 97 6.22 33.43 3.01
CA ARG A 97 7.29 33.23 4.01
C ARG A 97 7.34 31.79 4.51
N PHE A 98 6.18 31.17 4.75
CA PHE A 98 6.09 29.78 5.17
C PHE A 98 6.55 28.83 4.07
N THR A 99 6.20 29.15 2.82
CA THR A 99 6.66 28.40 1.64
C THR A 99 8.19 28.42 1.54
N LEU A 100 8.83 29.59 1.66
CA LEU A 100 10.29 29.71 1.59
C LEU A 100 11.00 28.94 2.72
N ALA A 101 10.43 28.91 3.93
CA ALA A 101 10.99 28.13 5.04
C ALA A 101 10.91 26.62 4.83
N PHE A 102 9.84 26.14 4.18
CA PHE A 102 9.63 24.71 3.89
C PHE A 102 10.25 24.27 2.56
N ASP A 103 10.69 25.19 1.71
CA ASP A 103 11.30 24.89 0.41
C ASP A 103 12.49 23.90 0.46
N PRO A 104 13.45 24.00 1.40
CA PRO A 104 14.52 23.00 1.50
C PRO A 104 14.00 21.61 1.85
N ILE A 105 13.01 21.52 2.75
CA ILE A 105 12.34 20.26 3.12
C ILE A 105 11.60 19.70 1.89
N ILE A 106 10.96 20.60 1.11
CA ILE A 106 10.25 20.25 -0.12
C ILE A 106 11.17 19.60 -1.15
N GLN A 107 12.37 20.16 -1.32
CA GLN A 107 13.33 19.67 -2.29
C GLN A 107 13.91 18.30 -1.90
N ILE A 108 14.17 18.07 -0.62
CA ILE A 108 14.71 16.81 -0.10
C ILE A 108 13.68 15.68 -0.14
N LEU A 109 12.41 15.97 0.18
CA LEU A 109 11.35 14.95 0.23
C LEU A 109 10.83 14.55 -1.16
N ARG A 110 10.95 15.43 -2.16
CA ARG A 110 10.46 15.19 -3.53
C ARG A 110 11.00 13.90 -4.19
N PRO A 111 12.28 13.50 -4.06
CA PRO A 111 12.81 12.27 -4.67
C PRO A 111 12.70 11.02 -3.78
N VAL A 112 12.10 11.07 -2.59
CA VAL A 112 12.13 9.91 -1.68
C VAL A 112 11.12 8.86 -2.11
N SER A 113 11.63 7.68 -2.51
CA SER A 113 10.79 6.54 -2.88
C SER A 113 10.00 6.02 -1.68
N PRO A 114 8.73 5.61 -1.87
CA PRO A 114 7.90 5.00 -0.83
C PRO A 114 8.54 3.82 -0.09
N LEU A 115 9.37 3.03 -0.80
CA LEU A 115 9.98 1.83 -0.24
C LEU A 115 10.93 2.13 0.94
N ALA A 116 11.52 3.32 0.99
CA ALA A 116 12.45 3.72 2.05
C ALA A 116 11.79 3.88 3.42
N TRP A 117 10.48 4.14 3.46
CA TRP A 117 9.74 4.41 4.69
C TRP A 117 9.25 3.14 5.39
N LEU A 118 9.15 2.02 4.67
CA LEU A 118 8.64 0.75 5.23
C LEU A 118 9.47 0.25 6.43
N PRO A 119 10.81 0.12 6.33
CA PRO A 119 11.62 -0.35 7.46
C PRO A 119 11.53 0.60 8.67
N LEU A 120 11.49 1.91 8.42
CA LEU A 120 11.32 2.91 9.46
C LEU A 120 9.97 2.78 10.15
N GLY A 121 8.89 2.57 9.40
CA GLY A 121 7.56 2.28 9.95
C GLY A 121 7.58 1.02 10.82
N MET A 122 8.24 -0.05 10.37
CA MET A 122 8.33 -1.29 11.15
C MET A 122 9.04 -1.07 12.49
N VAL A 123 10.14 -0.33 12.49
CA VAL A 123 10.88 -0.02 13.73
C VAL A 123 10.06 0.91 14.63
N MET A 124 9.44 1.95 14.07
CA MET A 124 8.64 2.92 14.81
C MET A 124 7.41 2.28 15.48
N PHE A 125 6.79 1.29 14.83
CA PHE A 125 5.58 0.61 15.31
C PHE A 125 5.85 -0.81 15.79
N MET A 126 7.11 -1.16 16.12
CA MET A 126 7.50 -2.52 16.53
C MET A 126 6.76 -3.01 17.79
N GLY A 127 6.43 -2.09 18.70
CA GLY A 127 5.64 -2.39 19.90
C GLY A 127 4.12 -2.41 19.69
N LEU A 128 3.63 -2.01 18.52
CA LEU A 128 2.20 -1.90 18.26
C LEU A 128 1.61 -3.25 17.85
N ARG A 129 0.85 -3.86 18.76
CA ARG A 129 0.09 -5.09 18.50
C ARG A 129 -1.28 -4.98 19.13
N ILE A 130 -2.30 -4.97 18.29
CA ILE A 130 -3.69 -4.98 18.72
C ILE A 130 -4.18 -6.42 18.59
N ASN A 131 -4.56 -7.01 19.73
CA ASN A 131 -5.13 -8.35 19.79
C ASN A 131 -6.65 -8.27 19.88
N ASP A 132 -7.33 -9.25 19.27
CA ASP A 132 -8.77 -9.47 19.40
C ASP A 132 -9.10 -10.02 20.79
N ASP A 133 -10.38 -10.04 21.17
CA ASP A 133 -10.87 -10.69 22.40
C ASP A 133 -10.46 -12.17 22.50
N ALA A 134 -10.17 -12.80 21.35
CA ALA A 134 -9.66 -14.17 21.25
C ALA A 134 -8.12 -14.29 21.31
N GLY A 135 -7.39 -13.21 21.60
CA GLY A 135 -5.93 -13.18 21.70
C GLY A 135 -5.17 -13.23 20.36
N ARG A 136 -5.86 -13.09 19.22
CA ARG A 136 -5.25 -13.07 17.88
C ARG A 136 -4.84 -11.66 17.50
N VAL A 137 -3.67 -11.46 16.90
CA VAL A 137 -3.26 -10.13 16.40
C VAL A 137 -4.15 -9.72 15.21
N VAL A 138 -4.94 -8.67 15.37
CA VAL A 138 -5.85 -8.13 14.32
C VAL A 138 -5.23 -6.95 13.59
N PHE A 139 -4.32 -6.23 14.25
CA PHE A 139 -3.54 -5.15 13.66
C PHE A 139 -2.12 -5.22 14.21
N GLY A 140 -1.18 -5.53 13.33
CA GLY A 140 0.21 -5.73 13.68
C GLY A 140 1.11 -4.57 13.29
N THR A 141 2.39 -4.73 13.61
CA THR A 141 3.47 -3.83 13.19
C THR A 141 3.51 -3.66 11.66
N SER A 142 3.25 -4.73 10.90
CA SER A 142 3.24 -4.69 9.42
C SER A 142 2.15 -3.78 8.85
N ASP A 143 0.95 -3.85 9.42
CA ASP A 143 -0.18 -3.03 8.97
C ASP A 143 0.06 -1.56 9.31
N ALA A 144 0.58 -1.30 10.51
CA ALA A 144 0.95 0.04 10.97
C ALA A 144 2.06 0.65 10.11
N ALA A 145 3.11 -0.13 9.80
CA ALA A 145 4.21 0.31 8.97
C ALA A 145 3.78 0.60 7.52
N ALA A 146 2.90 -0.26 6.97
CA ALA A 146 2.32 -0.04 5.64
C ALA A 146 1.47 1.24 5.63
N LEU A 147 0.60 1.42 6.64
CA LEU A 147 -0.26 2.59 6.77
C LEU A 147 0.55 3.88 6.95
N PHE A 148 1.61 3.85 7.78
CA PHE A 148 2.56 4.95 7.93
C PHE A 148 3.25 5.29 6.61
N THR A 149 3.76 4.28 5.91
CA THR A 149 4.41 4.45 4.60
C THR A 149 3.47 5.14 3.62
N ILE A 150 2.24 4.62 3.48
CA ILE A 150 1.24 5.20 2.58
C ILE A 150 0.94 6.64 2.98
N ALA A 151 0.75 6.90 4.28
CA ALA A 151 0.45 8.23 4.78
C ALA A 151 1.58 9.23 4.45
N VAL A 152 2.84 8.89 4.72
CA VAL A 152 3.99 9.77 4.42
C VAL A 152 4.13 10.02 2.91
N CYS A 153 3.97 8.98 2.10
CA CYS A 153 4.11 9.09 0.65
C CYS A 153 2.99 9.91 0.01
N ALA A 154 1.76 9.73 0.48
CA ALA A 154 0.61 10.45 -0.04
C ALA A 154 0.46 11.86 0.55
N MET A 155 1.02 12.13 1.73
CA MET A 155 1.01 13.44 2.37
C MET A 155 1.68 14.47 1.48
N TRP A 156 2.77 14.11 0.80
CA TRP A 156 3.54 15.06 0.01
C TRP A 156 2.80 15.62 -1.22
N PRO A 157 2.29 14.78 -2.14
CA PRO A 157 1.40 15.24 -3.20
C PRO A 157 0.20 16.01 -2.66
N THR A 158 -0.38 15.56 -1.53
CA THR A 158 -1.54 16.22 -0.92
C THR A 158 -1.22 17.65 -0.49
N VAL A 159 -0.12 17.87 0.24
CA VAL A 159 0.34 19.20 0.67
C VAL A 159 0.56 20.11 -0.53
N LEU A 160 1.26 19.62 -1.55
CA LEU A 160 1.58 20.41 -2.74
C LEU A 160 0.33 20.74 -3.57
N ASN A 161 -0.55 19.76 -3.78
CA ASN A 161 -1.81 19.97 -4.52
C ASN A 161 -2.72 20.97 -3.80
N THR A 162 -2.84 20.88 -2.48
CA THR A 162 -3.59 21.85 -1.67
C THR A 162 -2.95 23.24 -1.71
N ALA A 163 -1.62 23.34 -1.59
CA ALA A 163 -0.93 24.63 -1.67
C ALA A 163 -1.11 25.31 -3.04
N VAL A 164 -1.06 24.53 -4.12
CA VAL A 164 -1.32 25.04 -5.48
C VAL A 164 -2.78 25.44 -5.63
N GLY A 165 -3.73 24.64 -5.14
CA GLY A 165 -5.16 24.96 -5.16
C GLY A 165 -5.49 26.27 -4.45
N VAL A 166 -4.93 26.49 -3.26
CA VAL A 166 -5.11 27.73 -2.50
C VAL A 166 -4.52 28.94 -3.24
N ARG A 167 -3.38 28.78 -3.92
CA ARG A 167 -2.75 29.86 -4.70
C ARG A 167 -3.45 30.14 -6.03
N ALA A 168 -4.21 29.17 -6.56
CA ALA A 168 -4.94 29.31 -7.81
C ALA A 168 -6.18 30.20 -7.69
N VAL A 169 -6.62 30.55 -6.47
CA VAL A 169 -7.73 31.48 -6.25
C VAL A 169 -7.42 32.84 -6.88
N PRO A 170 -8.28 33.36 -7.78
CA PRO A 170 -8.05 34.65 -8.43
C PRO A 170 -7.90 35.78 -7.41
N GLN A 171 -6.93 36.66 -7.65
CA GLN A 171 -6.64 37.77 -6.73
C GLN A 171 -7.82 38.74 -6.59
N ASP A 172 -8.71 38.80 -7.58
CA ASP A 172 -9.91 39.63 -7.56
C ASP A 172 -10.84 39.27 -6.40
N TYR A 173 -11.04 37.98 -6.12
CA TYR A 173 -11.82 37.53 -4.96
C TYR A 173 -11.18 37.96 -3.64
N LEU A 174 -9.85 37.88 -3.55
CA LEU A 174 -9.10 38.32 -2.37
C LEU A 174 -9.14 39.85 -2.20
N ASN A 175 -9.16 40.60 -3.30
CA ASN A 175 -9.25 42.05 -3.30
C ASN A 175 -10.65 42.51 -2.87
N VAL A 176 -11.72 41.88 -3.38
CA VAL A 176 -13.10 42.12 -2.93
C VAL A 176 -13.22 41.83 -1.43
N ALA A 177 -12.61 40.75 -0.95
CA ALA A 177 -12.62 40.42 0.47
C ALA A 177 -11.97 41.50 1.35
N LYS A 178 -10.87 42.10 0.88
CA LYS A 178 -10.18 43.20 1.57
C LYS A 178 -11.01 44.48 1.57
N VAL A 179 -11.65 44.81 0.45
CA VAL A 179 -12.54 45.98 0.33
C VAL A 179 -13.72 45.85 1.30
N LEU A 180 -14.32 44.66 1.38
CA LEU A 180 -15.41 44.36 2.31
C LEU A 180 -14.95 44.17 3.76
N LYS A 181 -13.65 44.33 4.06
CA LYS A 181 -13.02 44.10 5.38
C LYS A 181 -13.48 42.79 6.04
N LEU A 182 -13.58 41.71 5.26
CA LEU A 182 -13.97 40.41 5.79
C LEU A 182 -12.90 39.87 6.76
N SER A 183 -13.36 39.32 7.88
CA SER A 183 -12.49 38.63 8.85
C SER A 183 -11.81 37.42 8.20
N ARG A 184 -10.60 37.07 8.65
CA ARG A 184 -9.80 35.97 8.09
C ARG A 184 -10.56 34.65 8.02
N SER A 185 -11.42 34.35 9.01
CA SER A 185 -12.26 33.15 8.99
C SER A 185 -13.37 33.21 7.95
N LYS A 186 -13.92 34.40 7.66
CA LYS A 186 -14.94 34.56 6.60
C LYS A 186 -14.30 34.45 5.22
N THR A 187 -13.09 34.98 5.05
CA THR A 187 -12.29 34.77 3.82
C THR A 187 -11.93 33.29 3.66
N LEU A 188 -11.63 32.59 4.76
CA LEU A 188 -11.30 31.16 4.78
C LEU A 188 -12.45 30.26 4.33
N PHE A 189 -13.65 30.43 4.90
CA PHE A 189 -14.76 29.49 4.66
C PHE A 189 -15.70 29.91 3.53
N LYS A 190 -15.55 31.12 2.98
CA LYS A 190 -16.50 31.68 1.99
C LYS A 190 -15.87 32.01 0.64
N ILE A 191 -14.55 31.97 0.53
CA ILE A 191 -13.81 32.42 -0.66
C ILE A 191 -12.73 31.39 -1.05
N LEU A 192 -12.02 30.86 -0.06
CA LEU A 192 -11.10 29.73 -0.19
C LEU A 192 -11.84 28.40 -0.04
#